data_AF-A0A4P7YE51-F1
#
_entry.id   AF-A0A4P7YE51-F1
#
_cell.length_a   1.000
_cell.length_b   1.000
_cell.length_c   1.000
_cell.angle_alpha   90.00
_cell.angle_beta   90.00
_cell.angle_gamma   90.00
#
_symmetry.space_group_name_H-M   'P 1'
#
loop_
_entity.id
_entity.type
_entity.pdbx_description
1 polymer ?
#
loop_
_entity_poly.entity_id
_entity_poly.type
_entity_poly.pdbx_seq_one_letter_code
_entity_poly.pdbx_strand_id
1 'polypeptide(L)'
;MPRLYPRFHPGPSAGRLDSFSERGARELARRIRAAWANIGWDVEVRVEHISSEDIGDGRSIAHFTVRSDLINGLPQRRLEQATQTRPRAA
;
A
#
# COMPACT_ATOMS: atom_id res chain seq x y z
N MET A 1 -23.86 9.04 -32.90
CA MET A 1 -23.38 7.69 -32.51
C MET A 1 -23.17 7.68 -30.99
N PRO A 2 -23.97 6.95 -30.20
CA PRO A 2 -23.73 6.86 -28.75
C PRO A 2 -22.42 6.11 -28.51
N ARG A 3 -21.62 6.60 -27.56
CA ARG A 3 -20.27 6.09 -27.28
C ARG A 3 -20.37 4.73 -26.57
N LEU A 4 -19.93 3.67 -27.25
CA LEU A 4 -20.07 2.25 -26.84
C LEU A 4 -19.14 1.81 -25.69
N TYR A 5 -18.17 2.63 -25.28
CA TYR A 5 -17.20 2.25 -24.25
C TYR A 5 -17.00 3.38 -23.24
N PRO A 6 -16.96 3.07 -21.92
CA PRO A 6 -16.60 4.05 -20.90
C PRO A 6 -15.19 4.59 -21.14
N ARG A 7 -14.94 5.84 -20.75
CA ARG A 7 -13.59 6.43 -20.84
C ARG A 7 -12.65 5.65 -19.92
N PHE A 8 -11.52 5.22 -20.45
CA PHE A 8 -10.41 4.74 -19.64
C PHE A 8 -9.82 5.93 -18.86
N HIS A 9 -9.77 5.80 -17.53
CA HIS A 9 -9.18 6.78 -16.63
C HIS A 9 -7.86 6.17 -16.09
N PRO A 10 -6.68 6.60 -16.60
CA PRO A 10 -5.39 5.94 -16.36
C PRO A 10 -4.80 6.18 -14.95
N GLY A 11 -5.61 6.54 -13.97
CA GLY A 11 -5.14 6.81 -12.62
C GLY A 11 -6.27 7.16 -11.67
N PRO A 12 -5.97 7.26 -10.36
CA PRO A 12 -6.92 7.77 -9.37
C PRO A 12 -7.50 9.09 -9.87
N SER A 13 -8.79 9.30 -9.63
CA SER A 13 -9.49 10.50 -10.14
C SER A 13 -8.78 11.74 -9.58
N ALA A 14 -8.27 12.61 -10.46
CA ALA A 14 -7.60 13.84 -10.02
C ALA A 14 -8.51 14.64 -9.08
N GLY A 15 -8.06 14.89 -7.86
CA GLY A 15 -8.83 15.57 -6.81
C GLY A 15 -9.65 14.66 -5.89
N ARG A 16 -9.62 13.33 -6.06
CA ARG A 16 -10.22 12.37 -5.12
C ARG A 16 -9.11 11.57 -4.43
N LEU A 17 -8.97 11.77 -3.13
CA LEU A 17 -8.06 10.98 -2.31
C LEU A 17 -8.64 9.56 -2.18
N ASP A 18 -8.20 8.63 -3.05
CA ASP A 18 -8.51 7.21 -2.90
C ASP A 18 -7.84 6.71 -1.63
N SER A 19 -8.62 6.71 -0.56
CA SER A 19 -8.17 6.48 0.81
C SER A 19 -9.13 5.55 1.52
N PHE A 20 -8.62 4.89 2.55
CA PHE A 20 -9.36 3.95 3.36
C PHE A 20 -9.63 4.57 4.74
N SER A 21 -10.68 4.06 5.39
CA SER A 21 -10.70 4.10 6.85
C SER A 21 -9.52 3.29 7.40
N GLU A 22 -9.11 3.56 8.64
CA GLU A 22 -8.00 2.83 9.26
C GLU A 22 -8.23 1.31 9.24
N ARG A 23 -9.46 0.89 9.58
CA ARG A 23 -9.87 -0.52 9.57
C ARG A 23 -9.76 -1.11 8.16
N GLY A 24 -10.19 -0.37 7.13
CA GLY A 24 -10.07 -0.79 5.74
C GLY A 24 -8.61 -0.97 5.31
N ALA A 25 -7.75 -0.02 5.64
CA ALA A 25 -6.32 -0.08 5.33
C ALA A 25 -5.63 -1.26 6.02
N ARG A 26 -5.92 -1.47 7.32
CA ARG A 26 -5.37 -2.60 8.10
C ARG A 26 -5.82 -3.95 7.52
N GLU A 27 -7.09 -4.09 7.16
CA GLU A 27 -7.62 -5.33 6.57
C GLU A 27 -7.02 -5.60 5.18
N LEU A 28 -6.88 -4.58 4.33
CA LEU A 28 -6.21 -4.72 3.04
C LEU A 28 -4.75 -5.13 3.22
N ALA A 29 -4.01 -4.47 4.13
CA ALA A 29 -2.62 -4.81 4.41
C ALA A 29 -2.46 -6.26 4.92
N ARG A 30 -3.42 -6.74 5.73
CA ARG A 30 -3.48 -8.14 6.17
C ARG A 30 -3.69 -9.10 4.99
N ARG A 31 -4.61 -8.80 4.08
CA ARG A 31 -4.92 -9.63 2.92
C ARG A 31 -3.75 -9.73 1.95
N ILE A 32 -3.06 -8.62 1.66
CA ILE A 32 -1.89 -8.62 0.79
C ILE A 32 -0.80 -9.52 1.38
N ARG A 33 -0.49 -9.36 2.67
CA ARG A 33 0.50 -10.20 3.37
C ARG A 33 0.11 -11.68 3.32
N ALA A 34 -1.13 -12.02 3.64
CA ALA A 34 -1.60 -13.40 3.63
C ALA A 34 -1.54 -14.03 2.22
N ALA A 35 -1.93 -13.29 1.18
CA ALA A 35 -1.91 -13.80 -0.19
C ALA A 35 -0.49 -14.17 -0.65
N TRP A 36 0.51 -13.33 -0.36
CA TRP A 36 1.90 -13.61 -0.72
C TRP A 36 2.55 -14.67 0.17
N ALA A 37 2.25 -14.65 1.48
CA ALA A 37 2.73 -15.67 2.41
C ALA A 37 2.27 -17.08 2.01
N ASN A 38 1.02 -17.22 1.52
CA ASN A 38 0.49 -18.49 1.02
C ASN A 38 1.26 -19.05 -0.19
N ILE A 39 2.00 -18.21 -0.92
CA ILE A 39 2.82 -18.58 -2.08
C ILE A 39 4.32 -18.64 -1.69
N GLY A 40 4.64 -18.49 -0.41
CA GLY A 40 6.01 -18.58 0.11
C GLY A 40 6.83 -17.28 -0.02
N TRP A 41 6.16 -16.13 -0.23
CA TRP A 41 6.82 -14.83 -0.31
C TRP A 41 6.54 -14.01 0.94
N ASP A 42 7.59 -13.35 1.44
CA ASP A 42 7.46 -12.33 2.47
C ASP A 42 7.49 -10.95 1.82
N VAL A 43 6.46 -10.14 2.08
CA VAL A 43 6.27 -8.80 1.51
C VAL A 43 6.06 -7.79 2.64
N GLU A 44 6.71 -6.64 2.51
CA GLU A 44 6.50 -5.56 3.45
C GLU A 44 5.26 -4.75 3.06
N VAL A 45 4.32 -4.61 4.00
CA VAL A 45 3.10 -3.83 3.81
C VAL A 45 2.85 -2.92 5.01
N ARG A 46 2.78 -1.62 4.76
CA ARG A 46 2.60 -0.56 5.78
C ARG A 46 1.29 0.18 5.55
N VAL A 47 0.65 0.57 6.65
CA VAL A 47 -0.49 1.50 6.62
C VAL A 47 0.04 2.88 6.98
N GLU A 48 -0.23 3.86 6.13
CA GLU A 48 0.22 5.24 6.33
C GLU A 48 -0.99 6.16 6.47
N HIS A 49 -0.91 7.10 7.40
CA HIS A 49 -1.86 8.18 7.54
C HIS A 49 -1.50 9.30 6.56
N ILE A 50 -2.43 9.73 5.70
CA ILE A 50 -2.18 10.71 4.64
C ILE A 50 -2.69 12.09 5.01
N SER A 51 -3.90 12.16 5.56
CA SER A 51 -4.57 13.44 5.85
C SER A 51 -5.70 13.23 6.82
N SER A 52 -6.03 14.29 7.57
CA SER A 52 -7.28 14.37 8.33
C SER A 52 -8.14 15.45 7.69
N GLU A 53 -9.38 15.14 7.33
CA GLU A 53 -10.37 16.12 6.86
C GLU A 53 -11.31 16.46 8.00
N ASP A 54 -11.43 17.75 8.33
CA ASP A 54 -12.42 18.22 9.29
C ASP A 54 -13.81 18.25 8.64
N ILE A 55 -14.70 17.36 9.06
CA ILE A 55 -16.13 17.51 8.81
C ILE A 55 -16.59 18.59 9.79
N GLY A 56 -17.19 19.68 9.29
CA GLY A 56 -17.55 20.92 10.01
C GLY A 56 -18.51 20.81 11.22
N ASP A 57 -18.60 19.63 11.82
CA ASP A 57 -19.35 19.24 13.02
C ASP A 57 -18.38 18.82 14.16
N GLY A 58 -17.12 19.28 14.12
CA GLY A 58 -16.08 18.99 15.11
C GLY A 58 -15.48 17.57 15.03
N ARG A 59 -15.72 16.85 13.93
CA ARG A 59 -15.25 15.48 13.70
C ARG A 59 -14.24 15.47 12.56
N SER A 60 -13.08 14.85 12.76
CA SER A 60 -12.08 14.70 11.70
C SER A 60 -12.08 13.26 11.15
N ILE A 61 -12.12 13.09 9.83
CA ILE A 61 -11.90 11.80 9.16
C ILE A 61 -10.42 11.67 8.85
N ALA A 62 -9.76 10.72 9.50
CA ALA A 62 -8.41 10.32 9.14
C ALA A 62 -8.43 9.41 7.91
N HIS A 63 -7.62 9.75 6.91
CA HIS A 63 -7.46 9.03 5.66
C HIS A 63 -6.18 8.22 5.69
N PHE A 64 -6.29 6.93 5.34
CA PHE A 64 -5.19 5.99 5.33
C PHE A 64 -4.93 5.44 3.94
N THR A 65 -3.67 5.12 3.65
CA THR A 65 -3.25 4.34 2.47
C THR A 65 -2.47 3.12 2.89
N VAL A 66 -2.32 2.18 1.96
CA VAL A 66 -1.51 0.98 2.11
C VAL A 66 -0.35 1.05 1.12
N ARG A 67 0.86 1.03 1.64
CA ARG A 67 2.10 0.93 0.85
C ARG A 67 2.68 -0.47 0.94
N SER A 68 3.26 -0.94 -0.16
CA SER A 68 3.97 -2.21 -0.21
C SER A 68 5.30 -2.10 -0.97
N ASP A 69 6.22 -3.01 -0.69
CA ASP A 69 7.50 -3.18 -1.40
C ASP A 69 7.38 -3.90 -2.76
N LEU A 70 6.15 -4.21 -3.19
CA LEU A 70 5.86 -4.81 -4.49
C LEU A 70 6.25 -3.88 -5.65
N ILE A 71 6.87 -4.44 -6.69
CA ILE A 71 7.17 -3.73 -7.94
C ILE A 71 6.23 -4.28 -9.02
N ASN A 72 5.42 -3.41 -9.62
CA ASN A 72 4.39 -3.79 -10.59
C ASN A 72 3.47 -4.92 -10.09
N GLY A 73 3.20 -4.93 -8.77
CA GLY A 73 2.37 -5.96 -8.13
C GLY A 73 3.09 -7.29 -7.86
N LEU A 74 4.40 -7.39 -8.09
CA LEU A 74 5.18 -8.61 -7.84
C LEU A 74 6.15 -8.44 -6.65
N PRO A 75 6.31 -9.46 -5.81
CA PRO A 75 7.25 -9.44 -4.70
C PRO A 75 8.67 -9.47 -5.24
N GLN A 76 9.57 -8.78 -4.54
CA GLN A 76 11.00 -8.88 -4.80
C GLN A 76 11.61 -9.87 -3.81
N ARG A 77 12.52 -10.72 -4.30
CA ARG A 77 13.26 -11.62 -3.42
C ARG A 77 14.17 -10.76 -2.56
N ARG A 78 13.87 -10.68 -1.26
CA ARG A 78 14.80 -10.06 -0.31
C ARG A 78 16.06 -10.91 -0.35
N LEU A 79 17.14 -10.34 -0.89
CA LEU A 79 18.46 -10.89 -0.67
C LEU A 79 18.62 -10.90 0.84
N GLU A 80 18.71 -12.08 1.45
CA GLU A 80 19.12 -12.20 2.85
C GLU A 80 20.36 -11.32 2.97
N GLN A 81 20.31 -10.31 3.84
CA GLN A 81 21.50 -9.51 4.12
C GLN A 81 22.54 -10.49 4.62
N ALA A 82 23.41 -10.94 3.71
CA ALA A 82 24.59 -11.69 4.04
C ALA A 82 25.23 -10.89 5.15
N THR A 83 25.25 -11.47 6.35
CA THR A 83 25.89 -10.91 7.52
C THR A 83 27.37 -10.81 7.17
N GLN A 84 27.76 -9.75 6.45
CA GLN A 84 29.14 -9.37 6.22
C GLN A 84 29.63 -8.68 7.49
N THR A 85 29.69 -9.44 8.57
CA THR A 85 30.64 -9.15 9.64
C THR A 85 32.01 -9.53 9.09
N ARG A 86 32.59 -8.66 8.26
CA ARG A 86 34.05 -8.71 8.04
C ARG A 86 34.69 -8.20 9.32
N PRO A 87 35.43 -9.02 10.09
CA PRO A 87 36.25 -8.48 11.15
C PRO A 87 37.29 -7.55 10.51
N ARG A 88 37.29 -6.30 10.96
CA ARG A 88 38.32 -5.31 10.65
C ARG A 88 39.64 -5.87 11.17
N ALA A 89 40.52 -6.28 10.27
CA ALA A 89 41.88 -6.66 10.61
C ALA A 89 42.55 -5.46 11.32
N ALA A 90 43.05 -5.71 12.52
CA ALA A 90 43.94 -4.84 13.26
C ALA A 90 45.39 -5.16 12.87
#